data_AF-A0A0P7Z973-F1
#
_entry.id   AF-A0A0P7Z973-F1
#
_cell.length_a   1.000
_cell.length_b   1.000
_cell.length_c   1.000
_cell.angle_alpha   90.00
_cell.angle_beta   90.00
_cell.angle_gamma   90.00
#
_symmetry.space_group_name_H-M   'P 1'
#
loop_
_entity.id
_entity.type
_entity.pdbx_description
1 polymer ?
#
loop_
_entity_poly.entity_id
_entity_poly.type
_entity_poly.pdbx_seq_one_letter_code
_entity_poly.pdbx_strand_id
1 'polypeptide(L)'
;MGPLELGLAGIASVMLTKAAENTGEMVSKEMLEIALPPMKSAASSLSTSLQNGISLLGERLESRFPSHDNPFDNPKLVAEMVQEEVQDPQLAGVVEEVERQFPPMEIKVDQRKQQGIVINDQGSANFNQTIQQNFS
;
A
#
# COMPACT_ATOMS: atom_id res chain seq x y z
N MET A 1 0.87 -18.43 0.52
CA MET A 1 -0.44 -17.74 0.55
C MET A 1 -1.40 -18.53 -0.32
N GLY A 2 -2.69 -18.53 -0.01
CA GLY A 2 -3.69 -19.14 -0.90
C GLY A 2 -4.10 -18.18 -2.03
N PRO A 3 -4.79 -18.66 -3.08
CA PRO A 3 -5.23 -17.81 -4.19
C PRO A 3 -6.11 -16.64 -3.75
N LEU A 4 -7.04 -16.86 -2.81
CA LEU A 4 -7.86 -15.78 -2.26
C LEU A 4 -7.01 -14.65 -1.64
N GLU A 5 -5.96 -15.01 -0.90
CA GLU A 5 -5.08 -14.05 -0.25
C GLU A 5 -4.25 -13.26 -1.27
N LEU A 6 -3.79 -13.94 -2.34
CA LEU A 6 -3.07 -13.29 -3.43
C LEU A 6 -3.98 -12.39 -4.28
N GLY A 7 -5.25 -12.77 -4.47
CA GLY A 7 -6.25 -11.91 -5.12
C GLY A 7 -6.53 -10.65 -4.31
N LEU A 8 -6.75 -10.79 -3.00
CA LEU A 8 -6.95 -9.64 -2.10
C LEU A 8 -5.74 -8.70 -2.08
N ALA A 9 -4.54 -9.27 -2.07
CA ALA A 9 -3.29 -8.55 -2.21
C ALA A 9 -3.19 -7.74 -3.51
N GLY A 10 -3.60 -8.34 -4.62
CA GLY A 10 -3.64 -7.65 -5.90
C GLY A 10 -4.58 -6.45 -5.86
N ILE A 11 -5.79 -6.63 -5.32
CA ILE A 11 -6.77 -5.56 -5.19
C ILE A 11 -6.26 -4.46 -4.24
N ALA A 12 -5.65 -4.86 -3.11
CA ALA A 12 -5.03 -3.93 -2.18
C ALA A 12 -3.95 -3.09 -2.87
N SER A 13 -3.14 -3.71 -3.73
CA SER A 13 -2.08 -3.04 -4.48
C SER A 13 -2.65 -1.99 -5.43
N VAL A 14 -3.74 -2.31 -6.13
CA VAL A 14 -4.45 -1.36 -7.01
C VAL A 14 -4.98 -0.17 -6.22
N MET A 15 -5.69 -0.42 -5.13
CA MET A 15 -6.28 0.62 -4.31
C MET A 15 -5.22 1.52 -3.65
N LEU A 16 -4.13 0.94 -3.15
CA LEU A 16 -3.00 1.69 -2.62
C LEU A 16 -2.30 2.49 -3.71
N THR A 17 -2.17 1.96 -4.93
CA THR A 17 -1.59 2.69 -6.07
C THR A 17 -2.45 3.90 -6.43
N LYS A 18 -3.78 3.75 -6.49
CA LYS A 18 -4.72 4.86 -6.68
C LYS A 18 -4.64 5.89 -5.54
N ALA A 19 -4.51 5.45 -4.30
CA ALA A 19 -4.34 6.35 -3.16
C ALA A 19 -3.01 7.13 -3.24
N ALA A 20 -1.94 6.44 -3.65
CA ALA A 20 -0.60 6.99 -3.83
C ALA A 20 -0.51 8.03 -4.95
N GLU A 21 -1.26 7.87 -6.04
CA GLU A 21 -1.36 8.87 -7.12
C GLU A 21 -1.83 10.24 -6.60
N ASN A 22 -2.68 10.27 -5.58
CA ASN A 22 -3.20 11.49 -4.99
C ASN A 22 -2.24 12.13 -3.97
N THR A 23 -1.32 11.37 -3.38
CA THR A 23 -0.39 11.83 -2.33
C THR A 23 1.04 12.00 -2.81
N GLY A 24 1.39 11.43 -3.97
CA GLY A 24 2.76 11.38 -4.50
C GLY A 24 3.67 10.38 -3.78
N GLU A 25 3.12 9.52 -2.92
CA GLU A 25 3.89 8.46 -2.24
C GLU A 25 4.09 7.22 -3.13
N MET A 26 5.08 6.40 -2.80
CA MET A 26 5.31 5.11 -3.45
C MET A 26 4.70 3.99 -2.60
N VAL A 27 3.93 3.10 -3.20
CA VAL A 27 3.37 1.94 -2.51
C VAL A 27 4.49 0.97 -2.13
N SER A 28 4.70 0.78 -0.82
CA SER A 28 5.67 -0.18 -0.29
C SER A 28 5.01 -1.51 0.09
N LYS A 29 5.84 -2.54 0.22
CA LYS A 29 5.44 -3.84 0.77
C LYS A 29 4.80 -3.72 2.16
N GLU A 30 5.31 -2.83 3.00
CA GLU A 30 4.80 -2.63 4.37
C GLU A 30 3.37 -2.08 4.35
N MET A 31 3.05 -1.19 3.39
CA MET A 31 1.69 -0.69 3.23
C MET A 31 0.71 -1.82 2.89
N LEU A 32 1.13 -2.77 2.05
CA LEU A 32 0.35 -3.97 1.73
C LEU A 32 0.19 -4.90 2.93
N GLU A 33 1.25 -5.11 3.71
CA GLU A 33 1.21 -5.93 4.92
C GLU A 33 0.27 -5.33 5.99
N ILE A 34 0.10 -4.01 6.02
CA ILE A 34 -0.87 -3.31 6.89
C ILE A 34 -2.30 -3.40 6.33
N ALA A 35 -2.46 -3.30 5.00
CA ALA A 35 -3.76 -3.30 4.33
C ALA A 35 -4.41 -4.69 4.25
N LEU A 36 -3.60 -5.74 4.12
CA LEU A 36 -4.08 -7.11 3.90
C LEU A 36 -4.92 -7.70 5.05
N PRO A 37 -4.51 -7.60 6.33
CA PRO A 37 -5.27 -8.19 7.44
C PRO A 37 -6.73 -7.72 7.52
N PRO A 38 -7.07 -6.42 7.52
CA PRO A 38 -8.46 -5.98 7.52
C PRO A 38 -9.18 -6.42 6.24
N MET A 39 -8.48 -6.50 5.11
CA MET A 39 -9.09 -6.99 3.88
C MET A 39 -9.47 -8.47 3.96
N LYS A 40 -8.61 -9.32 4.52
CA LYS A 40 -8.91 -10.74 4.76
C LYS A 40 -10.07 -10.92 5.73
N SER A 41 -10.15 -10.10 6.77
CA SER A 41 -11.28 -10.13 7.70
C SER A 41 -12.61 -9.79 7.00
N ALA A 42 -12.64 -8.74 6.18
CA ALA A 42 -13.84 -8.33 5.45
C ALA A 42 -14.17 -9.27 4.26
N ALA A 43 -13.18 -9.92 3.65
CA ALA A 43 -13.39 -10.92 2.60
C ALA A 43 -14.31 -12.07 3.02
N SER A 44 -14.30 -12.42 4.30
CA SER A 44 -15.18 -13.46 4.87
C SER A 44 -16.67 -13.08 4.82
N SER A 45 -16.98 -11.78 4.72
CA SER A 45 -18.35 -11.24 4.63
C SER A 45 -18.82 -11.00 3.19
N LEU A 46 -17.93 -11.15 2.20
CA LEU A 46 -18.27 -11.00 0.80
C LEU A 46 -19.17 -12.15 0.31
N SER A 47 -19.91 -11.89 -0.76
CA SER A 47 -20.68 -12.95 -1.43
C SER A 47 -19.74 -14.03 -1.99
N THR A 48 -20.22 -15.27 -2.09
CA THR A 48 -19.44 -16.38 -2.66
C THR A 48 -18.97 -16.09 -4.08
N SER A 49 -19.77 -15.38 -4.88
CA SER A 49 -19.38 -14.97 -6.24
C SER A 49 -18.16 -14.06 -6.23
N LEU A 50 -18.10 -13.09 -5.31
CA LEU A 50 -16.96 -12.21 -5.14
C LEU A 50 -15.74 -12.96 -4.65
N GLN A 51 -15.88 -13.82 -3.64
CA GLN A 51 -14.77 -14.64 -3.13
C GLN A 51 -14.18 -15.54 -4.22
N ASN A 52 -15.03 -16.11 -5.09
CA ASN A 52 -14.58 -16.90 -6.25
C ASN A 52 -13.84 -16.03 -7.27
N GLY A 53 -14.36 -14.85 -7.59
CA GLY A 53 -13.68 -13.90 -8.50
C GLY A 53 -12.32 -13.45 -7.97
N ILE A 54 -12.23 -13.16 -6.67
CA ILE A 54 -10.97 -12.80 -6.01
C ILE A 54 -10.00 -13.97 -6.02
N SER A 55 -10.47 -15.19 -5.77
CA SER A 55 -9.62 -16.39 -5.81
C SER A 55 -9.08 -16.64 -7.23
N LEU A 56 -9.94 -16.53 -8.25
CA LEU A 56 -9.55 -16.66 -9.66
C LEU A 56 -8.51 -15.61 -10.06
N LEU A 57 -8.70 -14.36 -9.63
CA LEU A 57 -7.69 -13.31 -9.83
C LEU A 57 -6.35 -13.72 -9.21
N GLY A 58 -6.37 -14.26 -7.98
CA GLY A 58 -5.18 -14.76 -7.31
C GLY A 58 -4.49 -15.91 -8.05
N GLU A 59 -5.24 -16.89 -8.57
CA GLU A 59 -4.68 -17.98 -9.37
C GLU A 59 -3.98 -17.47 -10.63
N ARG A 60 -4.58 -16.47 -11.30
CA ARG A 60 -3.98 -15.84 -12.49
C ARG A 60 -2.72 -15.07 -12.14
N LEU A 61 -2.73 -14.30 -11.06
CA LEU A 61 -1.53 -13.63 -10.56
C LEU A 61 -0.44 -14.66 -10.25
N GLU A 62 -0.75 -15.72 -9.49
CA GLU A 62 0.20 -16.79 -9.16
C GLU A 62 0.82 -17.40 -10.41
N SER A 63 0.02 -17.66 -11.44
CA SER A 63 0.49 -18.25 -12.70
C SER A 63 1.49 -17.38 -13.48
N ARG A 64 1.49 -16.06 -13.23
CA ARG A 64 2.35 -15.08 -13.91
C ARG A 64 3.62 -14.76 -13.12
N PHE A 65 3.70 -15.16 -11.84
CA PHE A 65 4.91 -15.02 -11.04
C PHE A 65 5.81 -16.26 -11.16
N PRO A 66 7.12 -16.09 -11.37
CA PRO A 66 8.08 -17.17 -11.17
C PRO A 66 7.95 -17.73 -9.75
N SER A 67 8.14 -19.03 -9.57
CA SER A 67 7.96 -19.74 -8.29
C SER A 67 8.88 -19.27 -7.14
N HIS A 68 9.72 -18.26 -7.37
CA HIS A 68 10.71 -17.72 -6.44
C HIS A 68 10.53 -16.22 -6.18
N ASP A 69 9.68 -15.54 -6.95
CA ASP A 69 9.43 -14.12 -6.77
C ASP A 69 8.24 -13.92 -5.84
N ASN A 70 8.42 -13.04 -4.86
CA ASN A 70 7.34 -12.64 -4.00
C ASN A 70 6.57 -11.48 -4.67
N PRO A 71 5.28 -11.63 -5.00
CA PRO A 71 4.48 -10.56 -5.59
C PRO A 71 4.48 -9.28 -4.75
N PHE A 72 4.60 -9.41 -3.42
CA PHE A 72 4.63 -8.27 -2.50
C PHE A 72 5.90 -7.42 -2.56
N ASP A 73 6.98 -7.92 -3.17
CA ASP A 73 8.20 -7.15 -3.32
C ASP A 73 8.08 -6.09 -4.43
N ASN A 74 7.07 -6.20 -5.30
CA ASN A 74 6.78 -5.20 -6.32
C ASN A 74 5.27 -4.90 -6.43
N PRO A 75 4.72 -4.12 -5.48
CA PRO A 75 3.29 -3.78 -5.40
C PRO A 75 2.75 -3.14 -6.67
N LYS A 76 3.57 -2.30 -7.31
CA LYS A 76 3.21 -1.62 -8.55
C LYS A 76 3.03 -2.59 -9.70
N LEU A 77 3.96 -3.54 -9.86
CA LEU A 77 3.86 -4.58 -10.87
C LEU A 77 2.62 -5.45 -10.67
N VAL A 78 2.31 -5.82 -9.41
CA VAL A 78 1.07 -6.55 -9.10
C VAL A 78 -0.16 -5.73 -9.49
N ALA A 79 -0.20 -4.44 -9.14
CA ALA A 79 -1.31 -3.56 -9.50
C ALA A 79 -1.50 -3.48 -11.03
N GLU A 80 -0.41 -3.35 -11.80
CA GLU A 80 -0.44 -3.35 -13.26
C GLU A 80 -1.00 -4.67 -13.81
N MET A 81 -0.58 -5.83 -13.29
CA MET A 81 -1.14 -7.12 -13.69
C MET A 81 -2.64 -7.21 -13.40
N VAL A 82 -3.09 -6.74 -12.23
CA VAL A 82 -4.53 -6.72 -11.92
C VAL A 82 -5.30 -5.84 -12.89
N GLN A 83 -4.75 -4.70 -13.32
CA GLN A 83 -5.37 -3.84 -14.34
C GLN A 83 -5.49 -4.52 -15.71
N GLU A 84 -4.57 -5.42 -16.05
CA GLU A 84 -4.69 -6.26 -17.24
C GLU A 84 -5.77 -7.33 -17.07
N GLU A 85 -5.81 -8.00 -15.91
CA GLU A 85 -6.76 -9.09 -15.65
C GLU A 85 -8.21 -8.60 -15.59
N VAL A 86 -8.49 -7.37 -15.14
CA VAL A 86 -9.86 -6.82 -15.15
C VAL A 86 -10.40 -6.50 -16.55
N GLN A 87 -9.56 -6.55 -17.59
CA GLN A 87 -10.03 -6.50 -18.98
C GLN A 87 -10.72 -7.82 -19.37
N ASP A 88 -10.50 -8.91 -18.62
CA ASP A 88 -11.21 -10.16 -18.81
C ASP A 88 -12.66 -10.01 -18.31
N PRO A 89 -13.68 -10.34 -19.14
CA PRO A 89 -15.08 -10.28 -18.73
C PRO A 89 -15.43 -11.04 -17.44
N GLN A 90 -14.66 -12.08 -17.08
CA GLN A 90 -14.87 -12.88 -15.88
C GLN A 90 -14.40 -12.18 -14.60
N LEU A 91 -13.42 -11.28 -14.72
CA LEU A 91 -12.85 -10.52 -13.61
C LEU A 91 -13.25 -9.04 -13.66
N ALA A 92 -13.87 -8.62 -14.76
CA ALA A 92 -14.49 -7.33 -14.93
C ALA A 92 -15.48 -7.06 -13.79
N GLY A 93 -15.26 -5.96 -13.08
CA GLY A 93 -16.10 -5.56 -11.94
C GLY A 93 -15.77 -6.23 -10.62
N VAL A 94 -14.91 -7.26 -10.55
CA VAL A 94 -14.47 -7.84 -9.26
C VAL A 94 -13.72 -6.79 -8.45
N VAL A 95 -12.77 -6.09 -9.07
CA VAL A 95 -11.98 -5.03 -8.40
C VAL A 95 -12.88 -3.87 -7.99
N GLU A 96 -13.79 -3.41 -8.86
CA GLU A 96 -14.69 -2.28 -8.56
C GLU A 96 -15.68 -2.62 -7.44
N GLU A 97 -16.23 -3.83 -7.44
CA GLU A 97 -17.18 -4.26 -6.43
C GLU A 97 -16.50 -4.49 -5.08
N VAL A 98 -15.26 -4.99 -5.07
CA VAL A 98 -14.43 -5.02 -3.86
C VAL A 98 -14.11 -3.59 -3.41
N GLU A 99 -13.69 -2.69 -4.29
CA GLU A 99 -13.45 -1.28 -3.93
C GLU A 99 -14.67 -0.61 -3.29
N ARG A 100 -15.89 -0.95 -3.70
CA ARG A 100 -17.13 -0.41 -3.11
C ARG A 100 -17.45 -0.99 -1.73
N GLN A 101 -17.07 -2.23 -1.47
CA GLN A 101 -17.39 -2.91 -0.20
C GLN A 101 -16.34 -2.68 0.88
N PHE A 102 -15.13 -2.25 0.49
CA PHE A 102 -14.05 -1.98 1.42
C PHE A 102 -13.93 -0.48 1.67
N PRO A 103 -13.59 -0.06 2.90
CA PRO A 103 -13.34 1.35 3.17
C PRO A 103 -12.15 1.85 2.31
N PRO A 104 -12.16 3.13 1.89
CA PRO A 104 -11.05 3.70 1.16
C PRO A 104 -9.76 3.57 1.97
N MET A 105 -8.68 3.12 1.31
CA MET A 105 -7.39 3.03 1.94
C MET A 105 -6.72 4.41 1.97
N GLU A 106 -6.53 4.93 3.18
CA GLU A 106 -5.82 6.17 3.41
C GLU A 106 -4.33 5.89 3.61
N ILE A 107 -3.48 6.43 2.72
CA ILE A 107 -2.06 6.51 2.98
C ILE A 107 -1.85 7.61 4.02
N LYS A 108 -1.60 7.20 5.26
CA LYS A 108 -1.18 8.11 6.32
C LYS A 108 0.25 8.55 6.03
N VAL A 109 0.37 9.59 5.22
CA VAL A 109 1.61 10.35 5.05
C VAL A 109 2.03 10.82 6.42
N ASP A 110 3.19 10.37 6.90
CA ASP A 110 3.75 10.86 8.16
C ASP A 110 4.10 12.34 7.95
N GLN A 111 3.22 13.23 8.41
CA GLN A 111 3.41 14.67 8.27
C GLN A 111 4.70 15.15 8.95
N ARG A 112 5.34 14.35 9.83
CA ARG A 112 6.66 14.66 10.39
C ARG A 112 7.81 14.51 9.38
N LYS A 113 7.62 13.77 8.28
CA LYS A 113 8.58 13.71 7.17
C LYS A 113 8.40 14.85 6.17
N GLN A 114 7.18 15.36 6.01
CA GLN A 114 6.87 16.50 5.12
C GLN A 114 7.06 17.87 5.78
N GLN A 115 6.84 17.95 7.10
CA GLN A 115 7.39 19.03 7.91
C GLN A 115 8.86 18.71 8.11
N GLY A 116 9.68 19.06 7.12
CA GLY A 116 11.12 18.96 7.25
C GLY A 116 11.53 19.41 8.64
N ILE A 117 12.42 18.65 9.28
CA ILE A 117 13.24 19.21 10.34
C ILE A 117 13.93 20.42 9.72
N VAL A 118 13.31 21.59 9.86
CA VAL A 118 13.97 22.87 9.68
C VAL A 118 14.81 23.02 10.95
N ILE A 119 15.91 22.28 11.04
CA ILE A 119 17.06 22.82 11.74
C ILE A 119 17.45 24.01 10.88
N ASN A 120 16.93 25.16 11.27
CA ASN A 120 17.37 26.42 10.74
C ASN A 120 18.83 26.54 11.19
N ASP A 121 19.75 26.10 10.33
CA ASP A 121 21.18 26.30 10.49
C ASP A 121 21.49 27.78 10.22
N GLN A 122 21.00 28.64 11.12
CA GLN A 122 21.43 30.01 11.32
C GLN A 122 21.26 30.33 12.81
N GLY A 123 22.14 29.72 13.60
CA GLY A 123 22.11 29.86 15.06
C GLY A 123 23.32 29.26 15.74
N SER A 124 24.52 29.45 15.18
CA SER A 124 25.82 29.30 15.85
C SER A 124 26.11 27.93 16.48
N ALA A 125 26.94 27.14 15.80
CA ALA A 125 27.86 26.28 16.52
C ALA A 125 28.74 27.16 17.44
N ASN A 126 28.43 27.20 18.74
CA ASN A 126 29.34 27.64 19.77
C ASN A 126 29.26 26.65 20.94
N PHE A 127 29.86 25.48 20.72
CA PHE A 127 30.41 24.71 21.81
C PHE A 127 31.68 25.43 22.30
N ASN A 128 31.75 25.64 23.62
CA ASN A 128 32.80 26.31 24.41
C ASN A 128 32.84 27.84 24.35
N GLN A 129 32.38 28.50 25.43
CA GLN A 129 33.28 29.26 26.31
C GLN A 129 32.55 29.76 27.59
N THR A 130 33.29 29.67 28.68
CA THR A 130 32.94 29.91 30.09
C THR A 130 32.19 31.22 30.37
N ILE A 131 31.07 31.14 31.08
CA ILE A 131 30.42 32.30 31.68
C ILE A 131 31.29 32.79 32.86
N GLN A 132 32.06 33.87 32.66
CA GLN A 132 32.57 34.69 33.76
C GLN A 132 31.80 36.01 33.76
N GLN A 133 30.93 36.19 34.76
CA GLN A 133 30.30 37.47 35.05
C GLN A 133 31.22 38.30 35.93
N ASN A 134 31.62 39.47 35.44
CA ASN A 134 32.17 40.54 36.27
C ASN A 134 31.28 41.77 36.10
N PHE A 135 30.59 42.17 37.16
CA PHE A 135 29.96 43.48 37.27
C PHE A 135 30.94 44.40 37.98
N SER A 136 31.32 45.50 37.34
CA SER A 136 31.93 46.68 37.97
C SER A 136 30.86 47.71 38.25
#